data_AF-A0A536WBZ8-F1
#
_entry.id   AF-A0A536WBZ8-F1
#
_cell.length_a   1.000
_cell.length_b   1.000
_cell.length_c   1.000
_cell.angle_alpha   90.00
_cell.angle_beta   90.00
_cell.angle_gamma   90.00
#
_symmetry.space_group_name_H-M   'P 1'
#
loop_
_entity.id
_entity.type
_entity.pdbx_description
1 polymer ?
#
loop_
_entity_poly.entity_id
_entity_poly.type
_entity_poly.pdbx_seq_one_letter_code
_entity_poly.pdbx_strand_id
1 'polypeptide(L)' 'EMPHGIYDMVITNVERSLLATIMHRAGGNQSHAADMLGLNRNTLRSKLSKYGIR' A
#
# COMPACT_ATOMS: atom_id res chain seq x y z
N GLU A 1 10.50 8.22 28.16
CA GLU A 1 9.95 6.89 27.84
C GLU A 1 10.72 6.30 26.66
N MET A 2 10.89 4.97 26.58
CA MET A 2 11.51 4.38 25.38
C MET A 2 10.53 4.47 24.21
N PRO A 3 10.98 4.89 23.02
CA PRO A 3 10.12 4.91 21.84
C PRO A 3 9.56 3.51 21.54
N HIS A 4 8.24 3.40 21.43
CA HIS A 4 7.54 2.18 21.04
C HIS A 4 6.73 2.43 19.76
N GLY A 5 6.42 1.37 19.00
CA GLY A 5 5.62 1.49 17.76
C GLY A 5 6.37 2.03 16.54
N ILE A 6 7.71 2.13 16.60
CA ILE A 6 8.53 2.59 15.47
C ILE A 6 8.34 1.68 14.25
N TYR A 7 8.25 0.35 14.45
CA TYR A 7 7.99 -0.60 13.37
C TYR A 7 6.68 -0.26 12.64
N ASP A 8 5.57 -0.12 13.37
CA ASP A 8 4.27 0.16 12.77
C ASP A 8 4.23 1.52 12.08
N MET A 9 4.87 2.53 12.67
CA MET A 9 5.03 3.86 12.06
C MET A 9 5.79 3.76 10.74
N VAL A 10 6.94 3.09 10.71
CA VAL A 10 7.76 2.97 9.50
C VAL A 10 7.03 2.17 8.43
N ILE A 11 6.51 0.99 8.77
CA ILE A 11 5.79 0.13 7.83
C ILE A 11 4.58 0.85 7.24
N THR A 12 3.78 1.55 8.07
CA THR A 12 2.61 2.30 7.61
C THR A 12 2.98 3.38 6.60
N ASN A 13 4.04 4.15 6.86
CA ASN A 13 4.46 5.23 5.98
C ASN A 13 5.01 4.70 4.65
N VAL A 14 5.89 3.68 4.71
CA VAL A 14 6.49 3.09 3.52
C VAL A 14 5.40 2.42 2.66
N GLU A 15 4.51 1.64 3.28
CA GLU A 15 3.47 0.93 2.56
C GLU A 15 2.47 1.87 1.89
N ARG A 16 2.02 2.93 2.58
CA ARG A 16 1.14 3.96 1.98
C ARG A 16 1.79 4.61 0.76
N SER A 17 3.07 5.00 0.87
CA SER A 17 3.80 5.66 -0.23
C SER A 17 3.97 4.73 -1.44
N LEU A 18 4.35 3.47 -1.19
CA LEU A 18 4.49 2.44 -2.22
C LEU A 18 3.18 2.24 -2.98
N LEU A 19 2.07 2.04 -2.25
CA LEU A 19 0.78 1.76 -2.86
C LEU A 19 0.26 2.93 -3.70
N ALA A 20 0.38 4.16 -3.21
CA ALA A 20 -0.01 5.35 -3.96
C ALA A 20 0.81 5.48 -5.26
N THR A 21 2.12 5.25 -5.18
CA THR A 21 3.02 5.32 -6.34
C THR A 21 2.67 4.28 -7.40
N ILE A 22 2.39 3.04 -6.99
CA ILE A 22 2.02 1.98 -7.93
C ILE A 22 0.64 2.21 -8.53
N MET A 23 -0.35 2.63 -7.73
CA MET A 23 -1.67 2.97 -8.26
C MET A 23 -1.61 4.07 -9.32
N HIS A 24 -0.78 5.10 -9.10
CA HIS A 24 -0.52 6.12 -10.10
C HIS A 24 0.12 5.54 -11.37
N ARG A 25 1.17 4.72 -11.23
CA ARG A 25 1.83 4.06 -12.39
C ARG A 25 0.90 3.13 -13.16
N ALA A 26 -0.03 2.48 -12.48
CA ALA A 26 -1.04 1.62 -13.07
C ALA A 26 -2.27 2.39 -13.62
N GLY A 27 -2.29 3.73 -13.53
CA GLY A 27 -3.40 4.55 -13.99
C GLY A 27 -4.71 4.27 -13.26
N GLY A 28 -4.65 3.90 -11.98
CA GLY A 28 -5.83 3.52 -11.18
C GLY A 28 -6.27 2.07 -11.36
N ASN A 29 -5.66 1.29 -12.26
CA ASN A 29 -6.04 -0.11 -12.47
C ASN A 29 -5.46 -1.02 -11.37
N GLN A 30 -6.31 -1.43 -10.43
CA GLN A 30 -5.91 -2.29 -9.31
C GLN A 30 -5.40 -3.67 -9.73
N SER A 31 -5.90 -4.26 -10.82
CA SER A 31 -5.39 -5.56 -11.29
C SER A 31 -3.94 -5.42 -11.78
N HIS A 32 -3.69 -4.41 -12.61
CA HIS A 32 -2.33 -4.14 -13.10
C HIS A 32 -1.38 -3.74 -11.96
N ALA A 33 -1.83 -2.92 -11.01
CA ALA A 33 -1.05 -2.59 -9.81
C ALA A 33 -0.71 -3.83 -8.96
N ALA A 34 -1.64 -4.78 -8.84
CA ALA A 34 -1.42 -6.02 -8.11
C ALA A 34 -0.39 -6.90 -8.83
N ASP A 35 -0.45 -6.98 -10.16
CA ASP A 35 0.52 -7.70 -10.98
C ASP A 35 1.93 -7.09 -10.86
N MET A 36 2.04 -5.75 -10.90
CA MET A 36 3.32 -5.05 -10.69
C MET A 36 3.94 -5.34 -9.32
N LEU A 37 3.10 -5.48 -8.29
CA LEU A 37 3.52 -5.73 -6.91
C LEU A 37 3.72 -7.23 -6.61
N GLY A 38 3.31 -8.13 -7.50
CA GLY A 38 3.29 -9.58 -7.24
C GLY A 38 2.32 -9.96 -6.12
N LEU A 39 1.21 -9.22 -5.97
CA LEU A 39 0.22 -9.44 -4.93
C LEU A 39 -1.08 -9.99 -5.51
N ASN A 40 -1.83 -10.73 -4.68
CA ASN A 40 -3.23 -10.98 -4.99
C ASN A 40 -4.01 -9.66 -5.01
N ARG A 41 -4.85 -9.45 -6.03
CA ARG A 41 -5.71 -8.24 -6.16
C ARG A 41 -6.55 -7.96 -4.91
N ASN A 42 -7.07 -9.00 -4.26
CA ASN A 42 -7.86 -8.84 -3.03
C ASN A 42 -7.01 -8.32 -1.87
N THR A 43 -5.75 -8.76 -1.77
CA THR A 43 -4.79 -8.25 -0.78
C THR A 43 -4.47 -6.79 -1.04
N LEU A 44 -4.22 -6.41 -2.30
CA LEU A 44 -4.03 -5.01 -2.67
C LEU A 44 -5.25 -4.16 -2.30
N ARG A 45 -6.46 -4.61 -2.66
CA ARG A 45 -7.71 -3.91 -2.33
C ARG A 45 -7.87 -3.66 -0.83
N SER A 46 -7.61 -4.66 0.00
CA SER A 46 -7.67 -4.52 1.47
C SER A 46 -6.64 -3.51 1.99
N LYS A 47 -5.42 -3.50 1.42
CA LYS A 47 -4.38 -2.53 1.78
C LYS A 47 -4.74 -1.11 1.35
N LEU A 48 -5.27 -0.91 0.14
CA LEU A 48 -5.75 0.40 -0.33
C LEU A 48 -6.86 0.94 0.58
N SER A 49 -7.81 0.08 0.96
CA SER A 49 -8.87 0.43 1.92
C SER A 49 -8.30 0.81 3.29
N LYS A 50 -7.31 0.08 3.80
CA LYS A 50 -6.64 0.38 5.07
C LYS A 50 -6.02 1.78 5.08
N TYR A 51 -5.44 2.20 3.95
CA TYR A 51 -4.75 3.49 3.84
C TYR A 51 -5.61 4.63 3.26
N GLY A 52 -6.85 4.36 2.88
CA GLY A 52 -7.77 5.35 2.31
C GLY A 52 -7.37 5.81 0.90
N ILE A 53 -6.70 4.96 0.13
CA ILE A 53 -6.28 5.24 -1.24
C ILE A 53 -7.40 4.76 -2.18
N ARG A 54 -7.96 5.67 -2.97
CA ARG A 54 -9.02 5.40 -3.97
C ARG A 54 -8.43 5.14 -5.34
#